data_AF-A0A9E5CLL3-F1
#
_entry.id   AF-A0A9E5CLL3-F1
#
_cell.length_a   1.000
_cell.length_b   1.000
_cell.length_c   1.000
_cell.angle_alpha   90.00
_cell.angle_beta   90.00
_cell.angle_gamma   90.00
#
_symmetry.space_group_name_H-M   'P 1'
#
loop_
_entity.id
_entity.type
_entity.pdbx_description
1 polymer ?
#
loop_
_entity_poly.entity_id
_entity_poly.type
_entity_poly.pdbx_seq_one_letter_code
_entity_poly.pdbx_strand_id
1 'polypeptide(L)'
;MAAEHEEHFPNYVRIWAILMALTATSIIASVLVNQFAPFLWRALLVFLFSLGALKAGLVIANFMHLRFESKVLWVLALTALIFVGFFLTGTFFDLTATVKR
;
A
#
# COMPACT_ATOMS: atom_id res chain seq x y z
N MET A 1 -35.32 -2.69 31.57
CA MET A 1 -34.73 -1.65 30.69
C MET A 1 -33.41 -2.21 30.21
N ALA A 2 -33.31 -2.44 28.90
CA ALA A 2 -32.17 -3.08 28.27
C ALA A 2 -30.90 -2.23 28.49
N ALA A 3 -29.89 -2.83 29.10
CA ALA A 3 -28.54 -2.31 29.07
C ALA A 3 -28.04 -2.45 27.63
N GLU A 4 -27.87 -1.32 26.95
CA GLU A 4 -27.23 -1.28 25.63
C GLU A 4 -25.80 -1.80 25.76
N HIS A 5 -25.57 -2.99 25.23
CA HIS A 5 -24.24 -3.45 24.89
C HIS A 5 -23.74 -2.59 23.72
N GLU A 6 -23.03 -1.49 24.02
CA GLU A 6 -22.16 -0.83 23.06
C GLU A 6 -21.05 -1.82 22.67
N GLU A 7 -21.33 -2.67 21.68
CA GLU A 7 -20.31 -3.49 21.05
C GLU A 7 -19.30 -2.55 20.39
N HIS A 8 -18.14 -2.42 21.04
CA HIS A 8 -17.03 -1.59 20.63
C HIS A 8 -16.33 -2.22 19.41
N PHE A 9 -17.05 -2.33 18.29
CA PHE A 9 -16.50 -2.86 17.04
C PHE A 9 -15.32 -2.00 16.59
N PRO A 10 -14.19 -2.61 16.20
CA PRO A 10 -13.13 -1.86 15.53
C PRO A 10 -13.75 -1.14 14.34
N ASN A 11 -13.55 0.17 14.25
CA ASN A 11 -14.29 1.00 13.31
C ASN A 11 -13.68 0.86 11.89
N TYR A 12 -13.82 -0.33 11.28
CA TYR A 12 -13.28 -0.70 9.97
C TYR A 12 -13.76 0.27 8.86
N VAL A 13 -14.97 0.83 9.03
CA VAL A 13 -15.53 1.86 8.15
C VAL A 13 -14.66 3.11 8.10
N ARG A 14 -14.07 3.52 9.24
CA ARG A 14 -13.17 4.67 9.30
C ARG A 14 -11.89 4.42 8.49
N ILE A 15 -11.32 3.23 8.60
CA ILE A 15 -10.06 2.87 7.92
C ILE A 15 -10.32 2.71 6.42
N TRP A 16 -11.45 2.12 6.06
CA TRP A 16 -11.93 2.09 4.69
C TRP A 16 -12.07 3.50 4.09
N ALA A 17 -12.68 4.44 4.83
CA ALA A 17 -12.82 5.82 4.37
C ALA A 17 -11.44 6.50 4.17
N ILE A 18 -10.47 6.24 5.05
CA ILE A 18 -9.10 6.72 4.88
C ILE A 18 -8.46 6.13 3.62
N LEU A 19 -8.61 4.83 3.37
CA LEU A 19 -8.09 4.18 2.16
C LEU A 19 -8.72 4.75 0.88
N MET A 20 -10.02 5.04 0.90
CA MET A 20 -10.72 5.70 -0.20
C MET A 20 -10.18 7.11 -0.44
N ALA A 21 -9.98 7.90 0.62
CA ALA A 21 -9.40 9.24 0.51
C ALA A 21 -7.97 9.19 -0.07
N LEU A 22 -7.11 8.29 0.43
CA LEU A 22 -5.76 8.10 -0.12
C LEU A 22 -5.78 7.70 -1.60
N THR A 23 -6.83 6.99 -2.03
CA THR A 23 -7.00 6.57 -3.43
C THR A 23 -7.43 7.73 -4.31
N ALA A 24 -8.40 8.52 -3.85
CA ALA A 24 -8.79 9.76 -4.52
C ALA A 24 -7.60 10.72 -4.67
N THR A 25 -6.80 10.90 -3.60
CA THR A 25 -5.59 11.73 -3.65
C THR A 25 -4.59 11.26 -4.71
N SER A 26 -4.36 9.94 -4.84
CA SER A 26 -3.46 9.44 -5.89
C SER A 26 -3.96 9.72 -7.30
N ILE A 27 -5.27 9.61 -7.54
CA ILE A 27 -5.88 9.88 -8.85
C ILE A 27 -5.77 11.39 -9.16
N ILE A 28 -6.17 12.23 -8.21
CA ILE A 28 -6.14 13.69 -8.35
C ILE A 28 -4.70 14.17 -8.61
N ALA A 29 -3.74 13.69 -7.81
CA ALA A 29 -2.33 14.02 -8.02
C ALA A 29 -1.84 13.59 -9.42
N SER A 30 -2.25 12.41 -9.88
CA SER A 30 -1.88 11.91 -11.21
C SER A 30 -2.43 12.80 -12.33
N VAL A 31 -3.72 13.15 -12.27
CA VAL A 31 -4.38 14.02 -13.25
C VAL A 31 -3.76 15.42 -13.27
N LEU A 32 -3.58 16.03 -12.09
CA LEU A 32 -3.04 17.38 -11.98
C LEU A 32 -1.60 17.46 -12.51
N VAL A 33 -0.73 16.53 -12.14
CA VAL A 33 0.65 16.53 -12.63
C VAL A 33 0.71 16.27 -14.12
N ASN A 34 -0.08 15.32 -14.63
CA ASN A 34 -0.09 15.02 -16.06
C ASN A 34 -0.57 16.20 -16.91
N GLN A 35 -1.57 16.94 -16.43
CA GLN A 35 -2.17 18.06 -17.18
C GLN A 35 -1.38 19.38 -17.06
N PHE A 36 -0.87 19.70 -15.87
CA PHE A 36 -0.28 21.02 -15.60
C PHE A 36 1.23 21.02 -15.45
N ALA A 37 1.85 19.90 -15.09
CA ALA A 37 3.28 19.84 -14.82
C ALA A 37 3.90 18.48 -15.19
N PRO A 38 3.84 18.05 -16.47
CA PRO A 38 4.30 16.73 -16.90
C PRO A 38 5.79 16.49 -16.63
N PHE A 39 6.60 17.56 -16.53
CA PHE A 39 8.01 17.47 -16.16
C PHE A 39 8.26 16.92 -14.74
N LEU A 40 7.27 16.98 -13.84
CA LEU A 40 7.33 16.43 -12.48
C LEU A 40 7.03 14.93 -12.39
N TRP A 41 6.92 14.23 -13.52
CA TRP A 41 6.59 12.79 -13.58
C TRP A 41 7.42 11.92 -12.61
N ARG A 42 8.73 12.19 -12.49
CA ARG A 42 9.61 11.44 -11.57
C ARG A 42 9.22 11.62 -10.09
N ALA A 43 8.90 12.85 -9.69
CA ALA A 43 8.45 13.15 -8.33
C ALA A 43 7.07 12.54 -8.05
N LEU A 44 6.18 12.57 -9.05
CA LEU A 44 4.88 11.93 -8.99
C LEU A 44 4.99 10.41 -8.79
N LEU A 45 5.90 9.72 -9.50
CA LEU A 45 6.12 8.29 -9.32
C LEU A 45 6.49 7.94 -7.87
N VAL A 46 7.45 8.68 -7.28
CA VAL A 46 7.86 8.47 -5.89
C VAL A 46 6.68 8.72 -4.95
N PHE A 47 5.94 9.82 -5.14
CA PHE A 47 4.79 10.15 -4.32
C PHE A 47 3.68 9.09 -4.39
N LEU A 48 3.34 8.62 -5.59
CA LEU A 48 2.33 7.58 -5.79
C LEU A 48 2.77 6.25 -5.19
N PHE A 49 4.04 5.89 -5.34
CA PHE A 49 4.61 4.69 -4.72
C PHE A 49 4.53 4.76 -3.18
N SER A 50 4.91 5.90 -2.60
CA SER A 50 4.78 6.12 -1.15
C SER A 50 3.34 6.02 -0.66
N LEU A 51 2.37 6.60 -1.40
CA LEU A 51 0.95 6.46 -1.09
C LEU A 51 0.47 5.01 -1.20
N GLY A 52 0.99 4.23 -2.15
CA GLY A 52 0.72 2.79 -2.27
C GLY A 52 1.23 2.02 -1.06
N ALA A 53 2.48 2.27 -0.65
CA ALA A 53 3.08 1.65 0.53
C ALA A 53 2.30 1.99 1.82
N LEU A 54 1.84 3.22 1.99
CA LEU A 54 0.99 3.61 3.12
C LEU A 54 -0.33 2.84 3.15
N LYS A 55 -1.02 2.73 2.02
CA LYS A 55 -2.27 1.94 1.92
C LYS A 55 -2.03 0.49 2.29
N ALA A 56 -0.97 -0.13 1.74
CA ALA A 56 -0.60 -1.51 2.06
C ALA A 56 -0.34 -1.68 3.57
N GLY A 57 0.40 -0.75 4.18
CA GLY A 57 0.63 -0.75 5.64
C GLY A 57 -0.66 -0.66 6.45
N LEU A 58 -1.59 0.22 6.06
CA LEU A 58 -2.91 0.32 6.71
C LEU A 58 -3.72 -0.98 6.58
N VAL A 59 -3.67 -1.64 5.41
CA VAL A 59 -4.35 -2.92 5.19
C VAL A 59 -3.75 -4.02 6.04
N ILE A 60 -2.42 -4.15 6.05
CA ILE A 60 -1.71 -5.15 6.86
C ILE A 60 -2.03 -4.96 8.35
N ALA A 61 -1.96 -3.72 8.85
CA ALA A 61 -2.15 -3.44 10.26
C ALA A 61 -3.58 -3.65 10.74
N ASN A 62 -4.59 -3.40 9.89
CA ASN A 62 -5.98 -3.32 10.34
C ASN A 62 -6.89 -4.40 9.77
N PHE A 63 -6.68 -4.86 8.54
CA PHE A 63 -7.54 -5.86 7.90
C PHE A 63 -6.94 -7.27 7.93
N MET A 64 -5.61 -7.39 7.96
CA MET A 64 -4.94 -8.70 8.05
C MET A 64 -4.72 -9.16 9.51
N HIS A 65 -5.32 -8.49 10.50
CA HIS A 65 -5.22 -8.79 11.94
C HIS A 65 -3.79 -8.93 12.53
N LEU A 66 -2.74 -8.66 11.75
CA LEU A 66 -1.32 -8.78 12.13
C LEU A 66 -0.91 -7.92 13.33
N ARG A 67 -1.73 -6.93 13.69
CA ARG A 67 -1.54 -6.11 14.90
C ARG A 67 -1.83 -6.87 16.21
N PHE A 68 -2.66 -7.93 16.17
CA PHE A 68 -3.07 -8.71 17.35
C PHE A 68 -2.44 -10.13 17.37
N GLU A 69 -1.65 -10.45 16.36
CA GLU A 69 -1.07 -11.77 16.12
C GLU A 69 0.39 -11.87 16.56
N SER A 70 0.92 -13.10 16.57
CA SER A 70 2.30 -13.36 16.99
C SER A 70 3.35 -12.67 16.10
N LYS A 71 4.49 -12.27 16.69
CA LYS A 71 5.63 -11.66 15.98
C LYS A 71 6.13 -12.51 14.79
N VAL A 72 5.86 -13.82 14.81
CA VAL A 72 6.24 -14.76 13.74
C VAL A 72 5.52 -14.45 12.43
N LEU A 73 4.23 -14.09 12.47
CA LEU A 73 3.49 -13.73 11.24
C LEU A 73 4.02 -12.44 10.61
N TRP A 74 4.49 -11.50 11.44
CA TRP A 74 5.14 -10.27 10.97
C TRP A 74 6.45 -10.56 10.25
N VAL A 75 7.27 -11.47 10.80
CA VAL A 75 8.52 -11.91 10.16
C VAL A 75 8.20 -12.64 8.85
N LEU A 76 7.21 -13.54 8.84
CA LEU A 76 6.82 -14.28 7.65
C LEU A 76 6.33 -13.34 6.53
N ALA A 77 5.49 -12.35 6.85
CA ALA A 77 5.01 -11.36 5.90
C ALA A 77 6.16 -10.51 5.33
N LEU A 78 7.11 -10.09 6.18
CA LEU A 78 8.27 -9.33 5.74
C LEU A 78 9.20 -10.17 4.86
N THR A 79 9.44 -11.43 5.23
CA THR A 79 10.21 -12.38 4.43
C THR A 79 9.57 -12.56 3.06
N ALA A 80 8.25 -12.80 2.99
CA ALA A 80 7.53 -12.91 1.72
C ALA A 80 7.68 -11.64 0.86
N LEU A 81 7.57 -10.45 1.47
CA LEU A 81 7.76 -9.18 0.77
C LEU A 81 9.18 -9.03 0.20
N ILE A 82 10.20 -9.44 0.96
CA ILE A 82 11.60 -9.43 0.52
C ILE A 82 11.80 -10.37 -0.66
N PHE A 83 11.28 -11.60 -0.59
CA PHE A 83 11.37 -12.57 -1.68
C PHE A 83 10.69 -12.03 -2.94
N VAL A 84 9.48 -11.48 -2.83
CA VAL A 84 8.78 -10.87 -3.97
C VAL A 84 9.60 -9.72 -4.55
N GLY A 85 10.15 -8.83 -3.72
CA GLY A 85 11.02 -7.76 -4.17
C GLY A 85 12.28 -8.25 -4.88
N PHE A 86 12.90 -9.31 -4.37
CA PHE A 86 14.08 -9.93 -4.96
C PHE A 86 13.76 -10.58 -6.31
N PHE A 87 12.68 -11.35 -6.41
CA PHE A 87 12.26 -11.96 -7.67
C PHE A 87 11.89 -10.91 -8.71
N LEU A 88 11.11 -9.88 -8.35
CA LEU A 88 10.74 -8.82 -9.28
C LEU A 88 11.98 -8.09 -9.82
N THR A 89 12.89 -7.66 -8.95
CA THR A 89 14.10 -6.95 -9.38
C THR A 89 15.03 -7.85 -10.20
N GLY A 90 15.20 -9.11 -9.80
CA GLY A 90 15.96 -10.11 -10.55
C GLY A 90 15.40 -10.36 -11.95
N THR A 91 14.10 -10.60 -12.09
CA THR A 91 13.45 -10.79 -13.39
C THR A 91 13.50 -9.54 -14.26
N PHE A 92 13.31 -8.35 -13.69
CA PHE A 92 13.44 -7.10 -14.45
C PHE A 92 14.86 -6.89 -14.99
N PHE A 93 15.88 -7.20 -14.19
CA PHE A 93 17.27 -7.12 -14.61
C PHE A 93 17.58 -8.12 -15.74
N ASP A 94 17.12 -9.36 -15.60
CA ASP A 94 17.29 -10.42 -16.60
C ASP A 94 16.63 -10.10 -17.95
N LEU A 95 15.38 -9.60 -17.94
CA LEU A 95 14.68 -9.15 -19.13
C LEU A 95 15.44 -8.02 -19.84
N THR A 96 15.94 -7.05 -19.07
CA THR A 96 16.68 -5.91 -19.61
C THR A 96 18.03 -6.34 -20.21
N ALA A 97 18.67 -7.34 -19.61
CA ALA A 97 19.92 -7.92 -20.11
C ALA A 97 19.70 -8.71 -21.42
N THR A 98 18.57 -9.41 -21.55
CA THR A 98 18.23 -10.22 -22.72
C THR A 98 17.82 -9.36 -23.92
N VAL A 99 17.01 -8.32 -23.71
CA VAL A 99 16.57 -7.39 -24.77
C VAL A 99 17.73 -6.62 -25.43
N LYS A 100 18.88 -6.51 -24.75
CA LYS A 100 20.07 -5.82 -25.26
C LYS A 100 20.98 -6.67 -26.16
N ARG A 101 20.73 -7.97 -26.32
CA ARG A 101 21.45 -8.85 -27.27
C ARG A 101 20.69 -8.98 -28.58
#